data_AF-A0A6I5IV49-F1
#
_entry.id   AF-A0A6I5IV49-F1
#
_cell.length_a   1.000
_cell.length_b   1.000
_cell.length_c   1.000
_cell.angle_alpha   90.00
_cell.angle_beta   90.00
_cell.angle_gamma   90.00
#
_symmetry.space_group_name_H-M   'P 1'
#
loop_
_entity.id
_entity.type
_entity.pdbx_description
1 polymer ?
#
loop_
_entity_poly.entity_id
_entity_poly.type
_entity_poly.pdbx_seq_one_letter_code
_entity_poly.pdbx_strand_id
1 'polypeptide(L)'
;MFAEHTHITSFWCKKLGHNHLRIAGEYWHIEKLITLQCMLLEAAPSLEEGLRWWSKTVSLFDRRLYISVEQNHNHMRMTLKCRVATLPNWSEAVFDLLMMQLELLNLTRWVQLSVHTQSPFGIEVRISPRTVSNDSSSVFELVKQCYVLLSHQSIEQPELLSVLNAIFTQNSNYALKLAQAAQKLGVSKRTLQRRLKEKHMSYSQCVDFAKKKHALALLADTQLTIQQIAYQLGYEEPSNFHRTFRRWYPFSPMQYRQQCLENRTPLRQQPIRLYYAKANLWSEHDINQPVGKIWLEVDNIAFEKVVSVECRDRDGVWRHYPAFFESFLNQGTELWVTTELPVAHPLTFRLCYEVDGERYIDNNHQRDYVVAKGLLLGETEYIVRTCQLIQFGEQYTLFIELACRLNHVANIECFIDDDPASHIMSRTLASSEYGCWTLQLPINQKVKQCRFRLYDSSGNEQAKEHYPVQYTIVQPLT
;
A
#
# COMPACT_ATOMS: atom_id res chain seq x y z
N MET A 1 0.94 24.43 -25.07
CA MET A 1 -0.29 23.70 -24.69
C MET A 1 -0.31 23.25 -23.24
N PHE A 2 0.74 22.61 -22.71
CA PHE A 2 0.70 22.00 -21.36
C PHE A 2 0.68 22.98 -20.16
N ALA A 3 0.96 24.28 -20.33
CA ALA A 3 0.99 25.24 -19.22
C ALA A 3 -0.38 25.87 -18.87
N GLU A 4 -1.43 25.64 -19.68
CA GLU A 4 -2.72 26.35 -19.57
C GLU A 4 -3.84 25.54 -18.88
N HIS A 5 -3.57 24.29 -18.50
CA HIS A 5 -4.57 23.43 -17.84
C HIS A 5 -4.74 23.70 -16.33
N THR A 6 -3.90 24.54 -15.73
CA THR A 6 -3.81 24.69 -14.27
C THR A 6 -5.11 25.17 -13.63
N HIS A 7 -5.82 26.11 -14.27
CA HIS A 7 -7.09 26.63 -13.76
C HIS A 7 -8.23 25.59 -13.86
N ILE A 8 -8.35 24.93 -15.01
CA ILE A 8 -9.38 23.90 -15.27
C ILE A 8 -9.15 22.70 -14.35
N THR A 9 -7.90 22.27 -14.20
CA THR A 9 -7.50 21.20 -13.30
C THR A 9 -7.84 21.55 -11.85
N SER A 10 -7.49 22.75 -11.39
CA SER A 10 -7.84 23.22 -10.05
C SER A 10 -9.35 23.25 -9.80
N PHE A 11 -10.12 23.78 -10.76
CA PHE A 11 -11.59 23.77 -10.72
C PHE A 11 -12.13 22.35 -10.59
N TRP A 12 -11.66 21.43 -11.43
CA TRP A 12 -12.19 20.06 -11.47
C TRP A 12 -11.79 19.24 -10.25
N CYS A 13 -10.54 19.35 -9.79
CA CYS A 13 -10.08 18.77 -8.54
C CYS A 13 -10.92 19.24 -7.35
N LYS A 14 -11.28 20.54 -7.30
CA LYS A 14 -12.14 21.08 -6.25
C LYS A 14 -13.55 20.49 -6.27
N LYS A 15 -14.13 20.25 -7.46
CA LYS A 15 -15.44 19.61 -7.59
C LYS A 15 -15.40 18.14 -7.18
N LEU A 16 -14.38 17.40 -7.61
CA LEU A 16 -14.22 15.99 -7.29
C LEU A 16 -13.81 15.74 -5.82
N GLY A 17 -13.12 16.70 -5.19
CA GLY A 17 -12.61 16.57 -3.82
C GLY A 17 -11.30 15.77 -3.71
N HIS A 18 -10.65 15.49 -4.85
CA HIS A 18 -9.36 14.83 -4.97
C HIS A 18 -8.68 15.25 -6.29
N ASN A 19 -7.38 14.97 -6.43
CA ASN A 19 -6.58 15.31 -7.62
C ASN A 19 -6.09 14.11 -8.44
N HIS A 20 -6.35 12.88 -7.98
CA HIS A 20 -5.95 11.65 -8.66
C HIS A 20 -7.10 10.65 -8.73
N LEU A 21 -7.05 9.76 -9.73
CA LEU A 21 -7.86 8.54 -9.82
C LEU A 21 -6.93 7.34 -9.95
N ARG A 22 -7.37 6.18 -9.47
CA ARG A 22 -6.64 4.93 -9.68
C ARG A 22 -7.34 4.12 -10.76
N ILE A 23 -6.67 3.95 -11.89
CA ILE A 23 -7.17 3.26 -13.08
C ILE A 23 -6.14 2.21 -13.46
N ALA A 24 -6.56 0.93 -13.53
CA ALA A 24 -5.65 -0.19 -13.83
C ALA A 24 -4.49 -0.34 -12.82
N GLY A 25 -4.73 -0.05 -11.54
CA GLY A 25 -3.70 -0.09 -10.50
C GLY A 25 -2.77 1.13 -10.45
N GLU A 26 -2.77 1.99 -11.48
CA GLU A 26 -1.92 3.18 -11.62
C GLU A 26 -2.62 4.47 -11.16
N TYR A 27 -1.84 5.43 -10.65
CA TYR A 27 -2.34 6.76 -10.27
C TYR A 27 -2.34 7.72 -11.47
N TRP A 28 -3.54 8.13 -11.88
CA TRP A 28 -3.77 9.14 -12.90
C TRP A 28 -4.07 10.48 -12.24
N HIS A 29 -3.15 11.44 -12.37
CA HIS A 29 -3.47 12.83 -12.03
C HIS A 29 -4.61 13.31 -12.94
N ILE A 30 -5.57 14.05 -12.36
CA ILE A 30 -6.77 14.52 -13.08
C ILE A 30 -6.40 15.34 -14.32
N GLU A 31 -5.31 16.09 -14.26
CA GLU A 31 -4.77 16.82 -15.40
C GLU A 31 -4.56 15.93 -16.62
N LYS A 32 -4.04 14.70 -16.46
CA LYS A 32 -3.83 13.77 -17.58
C LYS A 32 -5.16 13.37 -18.26
N LEU A 33 -6.22 13.23 -17.47
CA LEU A 33 -7.56 12.92 -17.98
C LEU A 33 -8.19 14.14 -18.67
N ILE A 34 -7.98 15.34 -18.13
CA ILE A 34 -8.38 16.60 -18.77
C ILE A 34 -7.63 16.80 -20.09
N THR A 35 -6.32 16.53 -20.13
CA THR A 35 -5.52 16.58 -21.35
C THR A 35 -6.03 15.59 -22.39
N LEU A 36 -6.35 14.35 -21.98
CA LEU A 36 -6.97 13.36 -22.87
C LEU A 36 -8.30 13.86 -23.44
N GLN A 37 -9.15 14.47 -22.62
CA GLN A 37 -10.40 15.10 -23.08
C GLN A 37 -10.16 16.22 -24.10
N CYS A 38 -9.21 17.11 -23.82
CA CYS A 38 -8.87 18.21 -24.74
C CYS A 38 -8.32 17.68 -26.07
N MET A 39 -7.44 16.67 -26.03
CA MET A 39 -6.91 16.04 -27.24
C MET A 39 -8.00 15.37 -28.09
N LEU A 40 -9.02 14.75 -27.46
CA LEU A 40 -10.17 14.21 -28.18
C LEU A 40 -11.02 15.30 -28.84
N LEU A 41 -11.15 16.48 -28.24
CA LEU A 41 -11.89 17.60 -28.83
C LEU A 41 -11.11 18.25 -29.97
N GLU A 42 -9.81 18.40 -29.82
CA GLU A 42 -8.95 19.13 -30.75
C GLU A 42 -8.55 18.31 -31.98
N ALA A 43 -8.14 17.06 -31.78
CA ALA A 43 -7.62 16.21 -32.85
C ALA A 43 -8.72 15.54 -33.68
N ALA A 44 -9.98 15.60 -33.24
CA ALA A 44 -11.09 14.94 -33.93
C ALA A 44 -11.28 15.44 -35.37
N PRO A 45 -11.66 14.55 -36.31
CA PRO A 45 -11.92 14.91 -37.70
C PRO A 45 -13.13 15.85 -37.84
N SER A 46 -14.04 15.83 -36.86
CA SER A 46 -15.13 16.78 -36.73
C SER A 46 -15.40 17.10 -35.27
N LEU A 47 -15.96 18.29 -35.02
CA LEU A 47 -16.32 18.72 -33.67
C LEU A 47 -17.44 17.85 -33.06
N GLU A 48 -18.34 17.35 -33.90
CA GLU A 48 -19.36 16.36 -33.53
C GLU A 48 -18.71 15.09 -32.98
N GLU A 49 -17.70 14.58 -33.68
CA GLU A 49 -16.99 13.38 -33.25
C GLU A 49 -16.19 13.62 -31.97
N GLY A 50 -15.52 14.77 -31.87
CA GLY A 50 -14.81 15.18 -30.64
C GLY A 50 -15.75 15.23 -29.43
N LEU A 51 -16.93 15.85 -29.57
CA LEU A 51 -17.94 15.94 -28.51
C LEU A 51 -18.50 14.57 -28.12
N ARG A 52 -18.71 13.66 -29.09
CA ARG A 52 -19.13 12.27 -28.82
C ARG A 52 -18.09 11.50 -28.03
N TRP A 53 -16.80 11.65 -28.32
CA TRP A 53 -15.76 10.97 -27.55
C TRP A 53 -15.54 11.62 -26.20
N TRP A 54 -15.56 12.95 -26.14
CA TRP A 54 -15.58 13.68 -24.88
C TRP A 54 -16.69 13.18 -23.95
N SER A 55 -17.91 12.99 -24.46
CA SER A 55 -19.04 12.54 -23.64
C SER A 55 -18.81 11.17 -22.98
N LYS A 56 -18.09 10.28 -23.68
CA LYS A 56 -17.71 8.95 -23.19
C LYS A 56 -16.67 9.00 -22.07
N THR A 57 -15.77 9.99 -22.09
CA THR A 57 -14.72 10.15 -21.06
C THR A 57 -15.26 10.46 -19.67
N VAL A 58 -16.49 10.97 -19.53
CA VAL A 58 -17.07 11.26 -18.22
C VAL A 58 -17.12 10.02 -17.32
N SER A 59 -17.29 8.84 -17.94
CA SER A 59 -17.23 7.55 -17.23
C SER A 59 -15.85 7.23 -16.64
N LEU A 60 -14.79 7.94 -17.04
CA LEU A 60 -13.45 7.83 -16.43
C LEU A 60 -13.37 8.50 -15.06
N PHE A 61 -14.31 9.38 -14.71
CA PHE A 61 -14.38 9.98 -13.37
C PHE A 61 -15.25 9.16 -12.43
N ASP A 62 -16.31 8.53 -12.94
CA ASP A 62 -17.18 7.60 -12.19
C ASP A 62 -17.92 6.67 -13.16
N ARG A 63 -17.72 5.35 -13.03
CA ARG A 63 -18.33 4.33 -13.91
C ARG A 63 -19.85 4.28 -13.85
N ARG A 64 -20.47 4.88 -12.84
CA ARG A 64 -21.92 4.96 -12.71
C ARG A 64 -22.49 6.06 -13.60
N LEU A 65 -21.68 7.04 -14.00
CA LEU A 65 -22.11 8.17 -14.82
C LEU A 65 -21.79 7.95 -16.29
N TYR A 66 -22.70 8.41 -17.13
CA TYR A 66 -22.52 8.43 -18.58
C TYR A 66 -23.36 9.55 -19.19
N ILE A 67 -22.93 10.08 -20.33
CA ILE A 67 -23.72 11.05 -21.09
C ILE A 67 -24.41 10.33 -22.24
N SER A 68 -25.75 10.37 -22.28
CA SER A 68 -26.50 9.99 -23.47
C SER A 68 -26.47 11.15 -24.47
N VAL A 69 -26.20 10.83 -25.72
CA VAL A 69 -26.12 11.80 -26.81
C VAL A 69 -27.18 11.46 -27.85
N GLU A 70 -28.12 12.37 -28.06
CA GLU A 70 -29.10 12.34 -29.16
C GLU A 70 -28.66 13.36 -30.21
N GLN A 71 -28.60 13.00 -31.49
CA GLN A 71 -28.15 13.90 -32.54
C GLN A 71 -29.20 14.03 -33.64
N ASN A 72 -29.45 15.27 -34.07
CA ASN A 72 -30.24 15.65 -35.23
C ASN A 72 -29.47 16.73 -36.03
N HIS A 73 -28.98 16.43 -37.24
CA HIS A 73 -28.21 17.40 -38.05
C HIS A 73 -27.11 18.12 -37.22
N ASN A 74 -26.96 19.44 -37.36
CA ASN A 74 -26.02 20.30 -36.62
C ASN A 74 -26.41 20.55 -35.14
N HIS A 75 -27.25 19.68 -34.57
CA HIS A 75 -27.76 19.79 -33.20
C HIS A 75 -27.53 18.48 -32.44
N MET A 76 -26.90 18.58 -31.27
CA MET A 76 -26.71 17.47 -30.35
C MET A 76 -27.32 17.80 -28.99
N ARG A 77 -28.10 16.87 -28.45
CA ARG A 77 -28.56 16.92 -27.06
C ARG A 77 -27.71 15.97 -26.23
N MET A 78 -27.09 16.50 -25.19
CA MET A 78 -26.25 15.73 -24.27
C MET A 78 -26.90 15.73 -22.89
N THR A 79 -27.17 14.55 -22.34
CA THR A 79 -27.80 14.40 -21.02
C THR A 79 -26.97 13.49 -20.14
N LEU A 80 -26.52 14.00 -19.00
CA LEU A 80 -25.84 13.24 -17.97
C LEU A 80 -26.83 12.31 -17.26
N LYS A 81 -26.51 11.02 -17.22
CA LYS A 81 -27.31 9.97 -16.61
C LYS A 81 -26.46 9.22 -15.58
N CYS A 82 -27.12 8.71 -14.54
CA CYS A 82 -26.53 7.84 -13.54
C CYS A 82 -27.20 6.46 -13.60
N ARG A 83 -26.39 5.40 -13.49
CA ARG A 83 -26.86 4.01 -13.36
C ARG A 83 -27.45 3.70 -11.98
N VAL A 84 -27.35 4.64 -11.03
CA VAL A 84 -27.83 4.52 -9.64
C VAL A 84 -28.73 5.72 -9.32
N ALA A 85 -29.63 5.57 -8.36
CA ALA A 85 -30.66 6.57 -8.02
C ALA A 85 -30.12 7.96 -7.62
N THR A 86 -28.87 8.06 -7.15
CA THR A 86 -28.28 9.31 -6.67
C THR A 86 -27.11 9.75 -7.53
N LEU A 87 -27.17 11.01 -8.00
CA LEU A 87 -26.06 11.68 -8.68
C LEU A 87 -25.02 12.19 -7.65
N PRO A 88 -23.71 12.09 -7.94
CA PRO A 88 -22.67 12.74 -7.13
C PRO A 88 -22.79 14.27 -7.17
N ASN A 89 -22.46 14.96 -6.09
CA ASN A 89 -22.57 16.43 -6.02
C ASN A 89 -21.77 17.18 -7.10
N TRP A 90 -20.69 16.59 -7.60
CA TRP A 90 -19.87 17.20 -8.66
C TRP A 90 -20.51 17.09 -10.05
N SER A 91 -21.52 16.23 -10.22
CA SER A 91 -22.16 15.96 -11.52
C SER A 91 -22.76 17.21 -12.17
N GLU A 92 -23.22 18.17 -11.37
CA GLU A 92 -23.75 19.46 -11.85
C GLU A 92 -22.69 20.30 -12.57
N ALA A 93 -21.40 20.07 -12.29
CA ALA A 93 -20.29 20.84 -12.87
C ALA A 93 -19.72 20.22 -14.16
N VAL A 94 -20.25 19.08 -14.63
CA VAL A 94 -19.71 18.36 -15.80
C VAL A 94 -19.75 19.22 -17.07
N PHE A 95 -20.81 19.99 -17.27
CA PHE A 95 -20.92 20.85 -18.44
C PHE A 95 -20.17 22.18 -18.28
N ASP A 96 -19.90 22.63 -17.04
CA ASP A 96 -18.97 23.73 -16.79
C ASP A 96 -17.55 23.33 -17.22
N LEU A 97 -17.13 22.09 -16.95
CA LEU A 97 -15.86 21.55 -17.41
C LEU A 97 -15.76 21.57 -18.94
N LEU A 98 -16.82 21.12 -19.64
CA LEU A 98 -16.87 21.17 -21.11
C LEU A 98 -16.69 22.60 -21.63
N MET A 99 -17.44 23.56 -21.06
CA MET A 99 -17.35 24.97 -21.46
C MET A 99 -15.93 25.51 -21.31
N MET A 100 -15.29 25.26 -20.17
CA MET A 100 -13.91 25.68 -19.94
C MET A 100 -12.92 25.06 -20.93
N GLN A 101 -13.10 23.80 -21.31
CA GLN A 101 -12.26 23.14 -22.31
C GLN A 101 -12.49 23.68 -23.71
N LEU A 102 -13.74 23.99 -24.08
CA LEU A 102 -14.07 24.64 -25.35
C LEU A 102 -13.47 26.04 -25.42
N GLU A 103 -13.50 26.81 -24.34
CA GLU A 103 -12.85 28.13 -24.25
C GLU A 103 -11.33 28.01 -24.41
N LEU A 104 -10.69 27.10 -23.69
CA LEU A 104 -9.25 26.85 -23.78
C LEU A 104 -8.82 26.51 -25.21
N LEU A 105 -9.59 25.66 -25.89
CA LEU A 105 -9.30 25.24 -27.27
C LEU A 105 -9.77 26.25 -28.32
N ASN A 106 -10.26 27.41 -27.90
CA ASN A 106 -10.86 28.45 -28.75
C ASN A 106 -12.03 27.95 -29.60
N LEU A 107 -12.73 26.89 -29.18
CA LEU A 107 -13.78 26.21 -29.93
C LEU A 107 -15.18 26.85 -29.78
N THR A 108 -15.35 27.78 -28.84
CA THR A 108 -16.65 28.41 -28.54
C THR A 108 -17.28 29.16 -29.71
N ARG A 109 -16.50 29.57 -30.72
CA ARG A 109 -17.02 30.20 -31.95
C ARG A 109 -17.81 29.23 -32.83
N TRP A 110 -17.56 27.92 -32.70
CA TRP A 110 -18.22 26.88 -33.49
C TRP A 110 -19.22 26.07 -32.68
N VAL A 111 -19.33 26.31 -31.36
CA VAL A 111 -20.23 25.58 -30.46
C VAL A 111 -21.05 26.57 -29.65
N GLN A 112 -22.36 26.49 -29.76
CA GLN A 112 -23.28 27.19 -28.87
C GLN A 112 -23.93 26.19 -27.91
N LEU A 113 -23.69 26.37 -26.60
CA LEU A 113 -24.32 25.57 -25.55
C LEU A 113 -25.52 26.31 -24.94
N SER A 114 -26.62 25.61 -24.76
CA SER A 114 -27.77 26.09 -23.97
C SER A 114 -28.18 25.04 -22.94
N VAL A 115 -28.10 25.40 -21.66
CA VAL A 115 -28.53 24.55 -20.55
C VAL A 115 -30.05 24.47 -20.52
N HIS A 116 -30.60 23.27 -20.30
CA HIS A 116 -32.04 23.13 -20.12
C HIS A 116 -32.50 23.83 -18.84
N THR A 117 -33.45 24.77 -18.94
CA THR A 117 -33.99 25.55 -17.81
C THR A 117 -34.62 24.71 -16.70
N GLN A 118 -34.92 23.43 -16.99
CA GLN A 118 -35.55 22.49 -16.06
C GLN A 118 -34.59 21.43 -15.51
N SER A 119 -33.34 21.34 -16.00
CA SER A 119 -32.37 20.34 -15.51
C SER A 119 -30.92 20.74 -15.77
N PRO A 120 -30.07 20.85 -14.74
CA PRO A 120 -28.63 21.12 -14.92
C PRO A 120 -27.87 19.93 -15.53
N PHE A 121 -28.53 18.78 -15.69
CA PHE A 121 -27.94 17.55 -16.20
C PHE A 121 -28.14 17.38 -17.71
N GLY A 122 -28.62 18.39 -18.42
CA GLY A 122 -28.75 18.35 -19.87
C GLY A 122 -28.41 19.67 -20.55
N ILE A 123 -27.74 19.57 -21.69
CA ILE A 123 -27.43 20.69 -22.57
C ILE A 123 -27.84 20.39 -24.01
N GLU A 124 -28.24 21.44 -24.72
CA GLU A 124 -28.33 21.45 -26.18
C GLU A 124 -27.07 22.11 -26.76
N VAL A 125 -26.53 21.49 -27.80
CA VAL A 125 -25.29 21.85 -28.46
C VAL A 125 -25.59 22.12 -29.93
N ARG A 126 -25.41 23.36 -30.39
CA ARG A 126 -25.46 23.71 -31.81
C ARG A 126 -24.05 23.84 -32.36
N ILE A 127 -23.78 23.17 -33.47
CA ILE A 127 -22.46 23.11 -34.09
C ILE A 127 -22.49 23.85 -35.42
N SER A 128 -21.62 24.84 -35.55
CA SER A 128 -21.42 25.57 -36.81
C SER A 128 -20.47 24.78 -37.73
N PRO A 129 -20.68 24.82 -39.06
CA PRO A 129 -19.80 24.13 -40.00
C PRO A 129 -18.35 24.59 -39.85
N ARG A 130 -17.42 23.62 -39.79
CA ARG A 130 -15.97 23.88 -39.75
C ARG A 130 -15.30 23.01 -40.79
N THR A 131 -14.63 23.63 -41.76
CA THR A 131 -13.70 22.93 -42.67
C THR A 131 -12.37 22.76 -41.95
N VAL A 132 -12.04 21.53 -41.54
CA VAL A 132 -10.77 21.19 -40.91
C VAL A 132 -9.87 20.52 -41.95
N SER A 133 -8.63 21.02 -42.12
CA SER A 133 -7.57 20.31 -42.84
C SER A 133 -7.03 19.18 -41.94
N ASN A 134 -7.22 17.93 -42.35
CA ASN A 134 -7.15 16.78 -41.46
C ASN A 134 -5.74 16.15 -41.36
N ASP A 135 -4.77 16.87 -40.79
CA ASP A 135 -3.41 16.34 -40.55
C ASP A 135 -3.28 15.57 -39.21
N SER A 136 -4.29 15.63 -38.33
CA SER A 136 -4.24 15.10 -36.95
C SER A 136 -4.98 13.77 -36.74
N SER A 137 -5.48 13.11 -37.80
CA SER A 137 -6.30 11.89 -37.69
C SER A 137 -5.59 10.73 -36.97
N SER A 138 -4.26 10.64 -37.04
CA SER A 138 -3.48 9.62 -36.33
C SER A 138 -3.44 9.85 -34.82
N VAL A 139 -3.30 11.11 -34.39
CA VAL A 139 -3.34 11.51 -32.98
C VAL A 139 -4.71 11.19 -32.39
N PHE A 140 -5.78 11.51 -33.12
CA PHE A 140 -7.14 11.22 -32.69
C PHE A 140 -7.37 9.72 -32.44
N GLU A 141 -6.93 8.86 -33.37
CA GLU A 141 -7.06 7.41 -33.19
C GLU A 141 -6.23 6.88 -32.02
N LEU A 142 -5.01 7.40 -31.80
CA LEU A 142 -4.20 7.03 -30.63
C LEU A 142 -4.89 7.41 -29.31
N VAL A 143 -5.41 8.62 -29.21
CA VAL A 143 -6.08 9.10 -27.98
C VAL A 143 -7.37 8.32 -27.73
N LYS A 144 -8.10 7.97 -28.79
CA LYS A 144 -9.28 7.09 -28.74
C LYS A 144 -8.92 5.69 -28.25
N GLN A 145 -7.83 5.10 -28.74
CA GLN A 145 -7.33 3.81 -28.24
C GLN A 145 -6.95 3.90 -26.75
N CYS A 146 -6.27 4.96 -26.32
CA CYS A 146 -5.98 5.20 -24.91
C CYS A 146 -7.26 5.25 -24.06
N TYR A 147 -8.28 5.98 -24.50
CA TYR A 147 -9.58 5.99 -23.82
C TYR A 147 -10.19 4.58 -23.75
N VAL A 148 -10.20 3.82 -24.85
CA VAL A 148 -10.78 2.47 -24.89
C VAL A 148 -10.06 1.57 -23.88
N LEU A 149 -8.73 1.55 -23.89
CA LEU A 149 -7.93 0.80 -22.93
C LEU A 149 -8.30 1.19 -21.49
N LEU A 150 -8.34 2.48 -21.17
CA LEU A 150 -8.73 2.96 -19.84
C LEU A 150 -10.17 2.60 -19.48
N SER A 151 -11.09 2.54 -20.45
CA SER A 151 -12.51 2.26 -20.21
C SER A 151 -12.76 0.81 -19.77
N HIS A 152 -11.89 -0.12 -20.17
CA HIS A 152 -11.96 -1.52 -19.78
C HIS A 152 -11.35 -1.82 -18.41
N GLN A 153 -10.72 -0.82 -17.78
CA GLN A 153 -10.04 -0.97 -16.49
C GLN A 153 -10.96 -0.59 -15.33
N SER A 154 -10.78 -1.26 -14.19
CA SER A 154 -11.43 -0.88 -12.94
C SER A 154 -10.99 0.54 -12.54
N ILE A 155 -11.96 1.35 -12.08
CA ILE A 155 -11.66 2.61 -11.38
C ILE A 155 -11.76 2.30 -9.90
N GLU A 156 -10.63 2.32 -9.23
CA GLU A 156 -10.58 2.21 -7.78
C GLU A 156 -10.85 3.60 -7.19
N GLN A 157 -11.88 3.70 -6.35
CA GLN A 157 -12.10 4.91 -5.56
C GLN A 157 -10.89 5.09 -4.65
N PRO A 158 -10.17 6.24 -4.69
CA PRO A 158 -9.01 6.44 -3.85
C PRO A 158 -9.43 6.27 -2.39
N GLU A 159 -8.71 5.40 -1.70
CA GLU A 159 -9.06 5.08 -0.32
C GLU A 159 -8.96 6.35 0.53
N LEU A 160 -10.04 6.69 1.26
CA LEU A 160 -10.11 7.89 2.12
C LEU A 160 -8.84 8.09 2.99
N LEU A 161 -8.23 7.01 3.46
CA LEU A 161 -6.99 7.03 4.23
C LEU A 161 -5.79 7.50 3.40
N SER A 162 -5.67 7.04 2.15
CA SER A 162 -4.62 7.46 1.22
C SER A 162 -4.69 8.96 0.92
N VAL A 163 -5.90 9.50 0.69
CA VAL A 163 -6.10 10.94 0.46
C VAL A 163 -5.79 11.76 1.71
N LEU A 164 -6.23 11.31 2.89
CA LEU A 164 -5.90 11.98 4.15
C LEU A 164 -4.40 11.97 4.42
N ASN A 165 -3.71 10.85 4.20
CA ASN A 165 -2.27 10.74 4.34
C ASN A 165 -1.54 11.72 3.44
N ALA A 166 -1.93 11.82 2.16
CA ALA A 166 -1.35 12.79 1.23
C ALA A 166 -1.52 14.24 1.69
N ILE A 167 -2.70 14.59 2.25
CA ILE A 167 -2.97 15.92 2.80
C ILE A 167 -2.05 16.26 3.97
N PHE A 168 -1.79 15.28 4.85
CA PHE A 168 -0.90 15.46 6.00
C PHE A 168 0.56 15.61 5.59
N THR A 169 1.03 14.79 4.65
CA THR A 169 2.44 14.75 4.24
C THR A 169 2.83 15.92 3.33
N GLN A 170 1.98 16.36 2.40
CA GLN A 170 2.32 17.41 1.42
C GLN A 170 2.65 18.79 2.03
N ASN A 171 2.24 19.05 3.27
CA ASN A 171 2.51 20.32 3.95
C ASN A 171 3.24 20.15 5.29
N SER A 172 3.70 18.93 5.62
CA SER A 172 4.18 18.56 6.97
C SER A 172 3.23 19.03 8.09
N ASN A 173 1.94 19.15 7.79
CA ASN A 173 0.98 19.83 8.66
C ASN A 173 0.11 18.81 9.37
N TYR A 174 0.75 18.04 10.24
CA TYR A 174 0.07 17.04 11.08
C TYR A 174 -0.72 17.66 12.23
N ALA A 175 -0.70 18.99 12.38
CA ALA A 175 -1.55 19.75 13.29
C ALA A 175 -2.93 20.07 12.68
N LEU A 176 -3.17 19.68 11.42
CA LEU A 176 -4.46 19.87 10.75
C LEU A 176 -5.59 19.26 11.58
N LYS A 177 -6.51 20.12 12.02
CA LYS A 177 -7.73 19.69 12.72
C LYS A 177 -8.71 19.12 11.72
N LEU A 178 -9.59 18.24 12.21
CA LEU A 178 -10.63 17.58 11.40
C LEU A 178 -11.43 18.56 10.50
N ALA A 179 -11.76 19.76 10.99
CA ALA A 179 -12.48 20.77 10.21
C ALA A 179 -11.67 21.25 8.98
N GLN A 180 -10.36 21.42 9.15
CA GLN A 180 -9.45 21.87 8.09
C GLN A 180 -9.23 20.75 7.07
N ALA A 181 -9.09 19.49 7.53
CA ALA A 181 -9.02 18.34 6.62
C ALA A 181 -10.32 18.15 5.82
N ALA A 182 -11.48 18.34 6.45
CA ALA A 182 -12.78 18.30 5.76
C ALA A 182 -12.87 19.40 4.68
N GLN A 183 -12.42 20.62 5.00
CA GLN A 183 -12.36 21.73 4.05
C GLN A 183 -11.43 21.41 2.86
N LYS A 184 -10.24 20.84 3.11
CA LYS A 184 -9.31 20.42 2.04
C LYS A 184 -9.89 19.32 1.15
N LEU A 185 -10.72 18.45 1.70
CA LEU A 185 -11.43 17.39 0.98
C LEU A 185 -12.73 17.87 0.30
N GLY A 186 -13.11 19.14 0.44
CA GLY A 186 -14.36 19.67 -0.13
C GLY A 186 -15.63 19.09 0.51
N VAL A 187 -15.57 18.60 1.75
CA VAL A 187 -16.71 17.98 2.45
C VAL A 187 -16.98 18.62 3.80
N SER A 188 -18.18 18.43 4.34
CA SER A 188 -18.49 18.86 5.72
C SER A 188 -17.76 17.98 6.75
N LYS A 189 -17.51 18.53 7.96
CA LYS A 189 -16.98 17.78 9.11
C LYS A 189 -17.78 16.50 9.39
N ARG A 190 -19.12 16.61 9.37
CA ARG A 190 -20.04 15.48 9.60
C ARG A 190 -19.91 14.40 8.53
N THR A 191 -19.76 14.80 7.27
CA THR A 191 -19.56 13.86 6.15
C THR A 191 -18.23 13.11 6.29
N LEU A 192 -17.14 13.81 6.62
CA LEU A 192 -15.84 13.17 6.83
C LEU A 192 -15.88 12.19 8.02
N GLN A 193 -16.47 12.58 9.14
CA GLN A 193 -16.65 11.69 10.30
C GLN A 193 -17.49 10.46 9.97
N ARG A 194 -18.59 10.62 9.22
CA ARG A 194 -19.42 9.50 8.78
C ARG A 194 -18.61 8.51 7.91
N ARG A 195 -17.90 9.02 6.90
CA ARG A 195 -17.09 8.18 5.99
C ARG A 195 -15.95 7.46 6.72
N LEU A 196 -15.34 8.10 7.73
CA LEU A 196 -14.33 7.46 8.58
C LEU A 196 -14.96 6.36 9.45
N LYS A 197 -16.14 6.62 10.04
CA LYS A 197 -16.87 5.65 10.86
C LYS A 197 -17.30 4.42 10.07
N GLU A 198 -17.74 4.59 8.82
CA GLU A 198 -18.07 3.50 7.89
C GLU A 198 -16.88 2.59 7.59
N LYS A 199 -15.66 3.11 7.77
CA LYS A 199 -14.40 2.36 7.66
C LYS A 199 -13.83 1.94 9.00
N HIS A 200 -14.61 2.05 10.08
CA HIS A 200 -14.18 1.77 11.45
C HIS A 200 -12.94 2.57 11.90
N MET A 201 -12.74 3.76 11.36
CA MET A 201 -11.61 4.64 11.69
C MET A 201 -12.06 5.94 12.34
N SER A 202 -11.18 6.50 13.17
CA SER A 202 -11.28 7.86 13.70
C SER A 202 -10.25 8.77 13.03
N TYR A 203 -10.49 10.07 13.05
CA TYR A 203 -9.57 11.05 12.48
C TYR A 203 -8.19 11.03 13.17
N SER A 204 -8.15 10.84 14.50
CA SER A 204 -6.90 10.74 15.25
C SER A 204 -6.07 9.52 14.84
N GLN A 205 -6.70 8.38 14.57
CA GLN A 205 -6.01 7.19 14.05
C GLN A 205 -5.40 7.45 12.67
N CYS A 206 -6.09 8.18 11.79
CA CYS A 206 -5.54 8.55 10.48
C CYS A 206 -4.31 9.48 10.62
N VAL A 207 -4.36 10.46 11.53
CA VAL A 207 -3.22 11.36 11.81
C VAL A 207 -2.05 10.58 12.39
N ASP A 208 -2.29 9.70 13.37
CA ASP A 208 -1.25 8.86 13.97
C ASP A 208 -0.59 7.96 12.94
N PHE A 209 -1.37 7.36 12.03
CA PHE A 209 -0.83 6.55 10.94
C PHE A 209 0.10 7.35 10.02
N ALA A 210 -0.31 8.55 9.61
CA ALA A 210 0.51 9.42 8.77
C ALA A 210 1.80 9.86 9.47
N LYS A 211 1.70 10.24 10.76
CA LYS A 211 2.87 10.62 11.58
C LYS A 211 3.84 9.46 11.73
N LYS A 212 3.35 8.24 12.01
CA LYS A 212 4.20 7.04 12.10
C LYS A 212 5.03 6.84 10.84
N LYS A 213 4.38 6.82 9.68
CA LYS A 213 5.03 6.60 8.39
C LYS A 213 6.12 7.64 8.11
N HIS A 214 5.81 8.91 8.34
CA HIS A 214 6.76 9.99 8.08
C HIS A 214 7.88 10.05 9.13
N ALA A 215 7.61 9.69 10.39
CA ALA A 215 8.61 9.61 11.44
C ALA A 215 9.70 8.60 11.09
N LEU A 216 9.30 7.40 10.64
CA LEU A 216 10.25 6.38 10.18
C LEU A 216 11.11 6.89 9.03
N ALA A 217 10.51 7.58 8.05
CA ALA A 217 11.23 8.20 6.94
C ALA A 217 12.25 9.24 7.37
N LEU A 218 11.85 10.23 8.17
CA LEU A 218 12.79 11.24 8.61
C LEU A 218 13.93 10.67 9.46
N LEU A 219 13.65 9.66 10.28
CA LEU A 219 14.68 9.07 11.14
C LEU A 219 15.75 8.33 10.35
N ALA A 220 15.37 7.72 9.24
CA ALA A 220 16.25 6.88 8.43
C ALA A 220 16.92 7.64 7.27
N ASP A 221 16.23 8.59 6.63
CA ASP A 221 16.71 9.28 5.42
C ASP A 221 17.45 10.58 5.66
N THR A 222 17.24 11.18 6.82
CA THR A 222 17.66 12.55 7.06
C THR A 222 18.64 12.64 8.21
N GLN A 223 19.51 13.64 8.14
CA GLN A 223 20.36 14.03 9.27
C GLN A 223 19.65 14.98 10.25
N LEU A 224 18.34 15.21 10.10
CA LEU A 224 17.57 16.08 10.98
C LEU A 224 17.64 15.58 12.41
N THR A 225 17.89 16.43 13.40
CA THR A 225 17.89 15.98 14.80
C THR A 225 16.52 15.42 15.21
N ILE A 226 16.48 14.54 16.22
CA ILE A 226 15.21 13.99 16.74
C ILE A 226 14.23 15.12 17.13
N GLN A 227 14.77 16.25 17.60
CA GLN A 227 14.02 17.47 17.88
C GLN A 227 13.42 18.09 16.61
N GLN A 228 14.19 18.25 15.54
CA GLN A 228 13.68 18.76 14.25
C GLN A 228 12.59 17.84 13.68
N ILE A 229 12.76 16.52 13.81
CA ILE A 229 11.77 15.52 13.39
C ILE A 229 10.47 15.67 14.18
N ALA A 230 10.56 15.85 15.50
CA ALA A 230 9.38 16.06 16.33
C ALA A 230 8.57 17.28 15.87
N TYR A 231 9.25 18.40 15.60
CA TYR A 231 8.58 19.61 15.11
C TYR A 231 7.97 19.41 13.72
N GLN A 232 8.68 18.72 12.82
CA GLN A 232 8.17 18.42 11.47
C GLN A 232 6.95 17.49 11.49
N LEU A 233 6.85 16.64 12.50
CA LEU A 233 5.67 15.80 12.76
C LEU A 233 4.56 16.53 13.53
N GLY A 234 4.69 17.84 13.74
CA GLY A 234 3.70 18.68 14.43
C GLY A 234 3.54 18.35 15.91
N TYR A 235 4.62 17.98 16.60
CA TYR A 235 4.66 17.96 18.06
C TYR A 235 5.19 19.29 18.58
N GLU A 236 4.54 19.85 19.62
CA GLU A 236 5.00 21.07 20.29
C GLU A 236 6.30 20.86 21.07
N GLU A 237 6.50 19.65 21.58
CA GLU A 237 7.66 19.28 22.40
C GLU A 237 8.28 17.96 21.92
N PRO A 238 9.62 17.87 21.78
CA PRO A 238 10.30 16.63 21.38
C PRO A 238 10.06 15.45 22.33
N SER A 239 9.85 15.74 23.62
CA SER A 239 9.53 14.74 24.64
C SER A 239 8.20 14.01 24.35
N ASN A 240 7.21 14.73 23.80
CA ASN A 240 5.93 14.15 23.38
C ASN A 240 6.10 13.22 22.17
N PHE A 241 6.93 13.60 21.20
CA PHE A 241 7.28 12.70 20.10
C PHE A 241 7.97 11.44 20.62
N HIS A 242 8.97 11.58 21.49
CA HIS A 242 9.71 10.44 22.03
C HIS A 242 8.80 9.45 22.77
N ARG A 243 7.89 9.95 23.63
CA ARG A 243 6.90 9.11 24.33
C ARG A 243 5.94 8.43 23.36
N THR A 244 5.47 9.17 22.35
CA THR A 244 4.53 8.63 21.37
C THR A 244 5.20 7.58 20.48
N PHE A 245 6.45 7.80 20.07
CA PHE A 245 7.24 6.87 19.28
C PHE A 245 7.50 5.56 20.03
N ARG A 246 7.85 5.63 21.33
CA ARG A 246 7.96 4.43 22.19
C ARG A 246 6.64 3.70 22.43
N ARG A 247 5.50 4.37 22.27
CA ARG A 247 4.18 3.72 22.28
C ARG A 247 3.92 2.99 20.95
N TRP A 248 4.46 3.52 19.85
CA TRP A 248 4.32 2.94 18.53
C TRP A 248 5.25 1.76 18.29
N TYR A 249 6.47 1.85 18.81
CA TYR A 249 7.56 0.90 18.58
C TYR A 249 8.32 0.63 19.88
N PRO A 250 8.92 -0.57 20.05
CA PRO A 250 9.60 -0.95 21.28
C PRO A 250 10.95 -0.22 21.51
N PHE A 251 11.39 0.64 20.59
CA PHE A 251 12.69 1.34 20.63
C PHE A 251 12.53 2.87 20.58
N SER A 252 13.58 3.60 20.97
CA SER A 252 13.63 5.06 20.87
C SER A 252 13.90 5.53 19.43
N PRO A 253 13.51 6.77 19.06
CA PRO A 253 13.83 7.34 17.76
C PRO A 253 15.33 7.31 17.40
N MET A 254 16.20 7.54 18.39
CA MET A 254 17.66 7.51 18.20
C MET A 254 18.18 6.10 17.93
N GLN A 255 17.68 5.11 18.68
CA GLN A 255 18.03 3.70 18.47
C GLN A 255 17.63 3.24 17.06
N TYR A 256 16.42 3.62 16.62
CA TYR A 256 15.96 3.35 15.26
C TYR A 256 16.87 3.99 14.20
N ARG A 257 17.20 5.27 14.35
CA ARG A 257 18.12 5.96 13.44
C ARG A 257 19.49 5.28 13.36
N GLN A 258 20.06 4.94 14.50
CA GLN A 258 21.39 4.35 14.54
C GLN A 258 21.42 3.00 13.81
N GLN A 259 20.35 2.19 13.96
CA GLN A 259 20.17 0.97 13.17
C GLN A 259 20.08 1.23 11.67
N CYS A 260 19.42 2.32 11.23
CA CYS A 260 19.36 2.69 9.82
C CYS A 260 20.71 3.15 9.24
N LEU A 261 21.58 3.73 10.05
CA LEU A 261 22.89 4.26 9.64
C LEU A 261 23.98 3.20 9.59
N GLU A 262 23.77 2.06 10.23
CA GLU A 262 24.74 0.96 10.28
C GLU A 262 24.58 0.07 9.02
N ASN A 263 25.66 -0.02 8.23
CA ASN A 263 25.86 -0.85 7.02
C ASN A 263 24.78 -0.77 5.93
N ARG A 264 24.94 0.12 4.93
CA ARG A 264 24.26 -0.07 3.63
C ARG A 264 24.95 -1.20 2.86
N THR A 265 24.27 -2.33 2.68
CA THR A 265 24.80 -3.45 1.90
C THR A 265 24.83 -3.08 0.41
N PRO A 266 25.97 -3.20 -0.30
CA PRO A 266 26.01 -2.93 -1.73
C PRO A 266 25.18 -3.96 -2.51
N LEU A 267 24.48 -3.51 -3.56
CA LEU A 267 23.58 -4.30 -4.46
C LEU A 267 24.24 -5.49 -5.20
N ARG A 268 25.50 -5.85 -4.88
CA ARG A 268 26.23 -6.98 -5.49
C ARG A 268 26.05 -8.31 -4.75
N GLN A 269 25.39 -8.30 -3.60
CA GLN A 269 24.97 -9.51 -2.85
C GLN A 269 23.46 -9.70 -3.01
N GLN A 270 22.94 -10.94 -2.83
CA GLN A 270 21.50 -11.20 -2.78
C GLN A 270 20.90 -10.46 -1.57
N PRO A 271 20.29 -9.28 -1.77
CA PRO A 271 19.98 -8.37 -0.68
C PRO A 271 18.65 -8.69 0.00
N ILE A 272 17.87 -9.56 -0.64
CA ILE A 272 16.64 -10.11 -0.13
C ILE A 272 16.76 -11.61 -0.21
N ARG A 273 16.43 -12.26 0.89
CA ARG A 273 16.45 -13.71 1.05
C ARG A 273 15.13 -14.16 1.66
N LEU A 274 14.75 -15.40 1.39
CA LEU A 274 13.67 -16.02 2.15
C LEU A 274 14.14 -16.17 3.60
N TYR A 275 13.36 -15.67 4.57
CA TYR A 275 13.55 -16.04 5.98
C TYR A 275 12.81 -17.37 6.23
N TYR A 276 11.50 -17.37 5.97
CA TYR A 276 10.69 -18.59 5.83
C TYR A 276 9.33 -18.28 5.21
N ALA A 277 8.63 -19.32 4.75
CA ALA A 277 7.25 -19.21 4.26
C ALA A 277 6.37 -20.32 4.82
N LYS A 278 5.11 -20.02 5.09
CA LYS A 278 4.09 -20.97 5.54
C LYS A 278 2.91 -20.96 4.59
N ALA A 279 2.30 -22.12 4.37
CA ALA A 279 1.07 -22.27 3.62
C ALA A 279 0.07 -23.13 4.40
N ASN A 280 -1.21 -23.07 4.01
CA ASN A 280 -2.31 -23.78 4.67
C ASN A 280 -2.53 -23.37 6.14
N LEU A 281 -2.33 -22.08 6.46
CA LEU A 281 -2.74 -21.51 7.75
C LEU A 281 -4.26 -21.28 7.76
N TRP A 282 -4.88 -21.35 8.93
CA TRP A 282 -6.27 -20.94 9.10
C TRP A 282 -6.32 -19.41 9.11
N SER A 283 -7.14 -18.79 8.24
CA SER A 283 -7.32 -17.33 8.29
C SER A 283 -7.99 -16.92 9.61
N GLU A 284 -7.56 -15.78 10.16
CA GLU A 284 -8.24 -15.17 11.32
C GLU A 284 -9.66 -14.70 10.98
N HIS A 285 -9.96 -14.48 9.70
CA HIS A 285 -11.21 -13.91 9.21
C HIS A 285 -12.14 -14.93 8.54
N ASP A 286 -11.58 -15.98 7.93
CA ASP A 286 -12.35 -17.08 7.32
C ASP A 286 -11.67 -18.45 7.52
N ILE A 287 -12.16 -19.20 8.52
CA ILE A 287 -11.65 -20.52 8.89
C ILE A 287 -11.67 -21.51 7.70
N ASN A 288 -12.47 -21.27 6.66
CA ASN A 288 -12.55 -22.16 5.50
C ASN A 288 -11.57 -21.80 4.36
N GLN A 289 -10.87 -20.67 4.45
CA GLN A 289 -9.91 -20.25 3.43
C GLN A 289 -8.48 -20.42 3.96
N PRO A 290 -7.72 -21.41 3.45
CA PRO A 290 -6.30 -21.51 3.80
C PRO A 290 -5.56 -20.27 3.30
N VAL A 291 -4.68 -19.73 4.14
CA VAL A 291 -3.83 -18.57 3.83
C VAL A 291 -2.35 -18.92 3.88
N GLY A 292 -1.57 -18.22 3.07
CA GLY A 292 -0.12 -18.29 3.03
C GLY A 292 0.48 -17.05 3.67
N LYS A 293 1.71 -17.14 4.15
CA LYS A 293 2.44 -15.97 4.66
C LYS A 293 3.94 -16.19 4.45
N ILE A 294 4.62 -15.13 4.02
CA ILE A 294 6.04 -15.18 3.68
C ILE A 294 6.77 -14.14 4.52
N TRP A 295 7.90 -14.55 5.08
CA TRP A 295 8.84 -13.72 5.80
C TRP A 295 10.14 -13.64 5.01
N LEU A 296 10.67 -12.44 4.85
CA LEU A 296 11.85 -12.13 4.07
C LEU A 296 12.91 -11.51 4.97
N GLU A 297 14.17 -11.90 4.77
CA GLU A 297 15.30 -11.14 5.25
C GLU A 297 15.63 -10.09 4.20
N VAL A 298 15.78 -8.84 4.63
CA VAL A 298 16.06 -7.72 3.73
C VAL A 298 17.22 -6.95 4.31
N ASP A 299 18.34 -6.94 3.61
CA ASP A 299 19.46 -6.09 3.99
C ASP A 299 19.07 -4.61 3.88
N ASN A 300 19.79 -3.76 4.60
CA ASN A 300 19.64 -2.31 4.54
C ASN A 300 20.16 -1.75 3.19
N ILE A 301 19.47 -2.08 2.09
CA ILE A 301 19.88 -1.78 0.71
C ILE A 301 19.52 -0.37 0.24
N ALA A 302 18.36 0.11 0.68
CA ALA A 302 17.89 1.46 0.46
C ALA A 302 16.79 1.76 1.48
N PHE A 303 16.44 3.03 1.63
CA PHE A 303 15.38 3.38 2.55
C PHE A 303 14.00 3.35 1.88
N GLU A 304 13.90 3.90 0.67
CA GLU A 304 12.70 3.91 -0.16
C GLU A 304 12.39 2.55 -0.80
N LYS A 305 13.12 1.51 -0.38
CA LYS A 305 12.93 0.15 -0.87
C LYS A 305 11.48 -0.28 -0.71
N VAL A 306 10.90 -0.77 -1.79
CA VAL A 306 9.62 -1.48 -1.75
C VAL A 306 9.95 -2.96 -1.77
N VAL A 307 9.45 -3.71 -0.79
CA VAL A 307 9.61 -5.16 -0.75
C VAL A 307 8.26 -5.80 -1.04
N SER A 308 8.26 -6.82 -1.88
CA SER A 308 7.06 -7.51 -2.28
C SER A 308 7.33 -8.96 -2.64
N VAL A 309 6.25 -9.70 -2.86
CA VAL A 309 6.29 -11.04 -3.44
C VAL A 309 5.36 -11.08 -4.64
N GLU A 310 5.76 -11.82 -5.68
CA GLU A 310 4.81 -12.26 -6.69
C GLU A 310 4.38 -13.68 -6.34
N CYS A 311 3.07 -13.92 -6.24
CA CYS A 311 2.52 -15.26 -6.04
C CYS A 311 1.78 -15.70 -7.30
N ARG A 312 1.99 -16.95 -7.70
CA ARG A 312 1.25 -17.58 -8.78
C ARG A 312 -0.09 -18.09 -8.24
N ASP A 313 -1.19 -17.54 -8.74
CA ASP A 313 -2.54 -17.95 -8.33
C ASP A 313 -2.98 -19.21 -9.09
N ARG A 314 -4.19 -19.72 -8.79
CA ARG A 314 -4.78 -20.95 -9.35
C ARG A 314 -4.91 -20.92 -10.87
N ASP A 315 -5.10 -19.74 -11.45
CA ASP A 315 -5.16 -19.52 -12.90
C ASP A 315 -3.77 -19.47 -13.57
N GLY A 316 -2.70 -19.58 -12.77
CA GLY A 316 -1.32 -19.49 -13.23
C GLY A 316 -0.81 -18.06 -13.43
N VAL A 317 -1.64 -17.04 -13.13
CA VAL A 317 -1.24 -15.63 -13.26
C VAL A 317 -0.48 -15.19 -12.02
N TRP A 318 0.64 -14.51 -12.24
CA TRP A 318 1.43 -13.88 -11.20
C TRP A 318 0.73 -12.61 -10.70
N ARG A 319 0.53 -12.53 -9.39
CA ARG A 319 -0.07 -11.38 -8.72
C ARG A 319 0.92 -10.84 -7.70
N HIS A 320 0.97 -9.52 -7.58
CA HIS A 320 1.91 -8.81 -6.74
C HIS A 320 1.30 -8.51 -5.36
N TYR A 321 2.03 -8.83 -4.30
CA TYR A 321 1.63 -8.61 -2.91
C TYR A 321 2.74 -7.88 -2.15
N PRO A 322 2.43 -6.77 -1.46
CA PRO A 322 3.44 -6.06 -0.68
C PRO A 322 3.86 -6.87 0.55
N ALA A 323 5.13 -6.73 0.93
CA ALA A 323 5.62 -7.08 2.25
C ALA A 323 5.86 -5.81 3.06
N PHE A 324 5.83 -5.93 4.38
CA PHE A 324 5.98 -4.81 5.31
C PHE A 324 7.07 -5.13 6.32
N PHE A 325 7.82 -4.10 6.71
CA PHE A 325 8.77 -4.20 7.81
C PHE A 325 8.06 -4.68 9.09
N GLU A 326 8.63 -5.72 9.71
CA GLU A 326 8.15 -6.32 10.95
C GLU A 326 9.08 -5.95 12.11
N SER A 327 10.38 -6.22 11.97
CA SER A 327 11.39 -6.01 13.00
C SER A 327 12.81 -6.03 12.42
N PHE A 328 13.83 -5.72 13.23
CA PHE A 328 15.22 -6.00 12.85
C PHE A 328 15.61 -7.39 13.33
N LEU A 329 16.22 -8.15 12.43
CA LEU A 329 16.74 -9.48 12.68
C LEU A 329 18.16 -9.43 13.29
N ASN A 330 19.01 -8.52 12.79
CA ASN A 330 20.29 -8.15 13.37
C ASN A 330 20.68 -6.74 12.89
N GLN A 331 21.91 -6.31 13.16
CA GLN A 331 22.43 -5.03 12.67
C GLN A 331 22.50 -5.01 11.14
N GLY A 332 21.66 -4.18 10.50
CA GLY A 332 21.62 -4.02 9.05
C GLY A 332 20.75 -5.03 8.30
N THR A 333 20.09 -5.96 8.99
CA THR A 333 19.12 -6.88 8.37
C THR A 333 17.73 -6.75 8.99
N GLU A 334 16.74 -6.54 8.14
CA GLU A 334 15.34 -6.34 8.46
C GLU A 334 14.53 -7.62 8.21
N LEU A 335 13.56 -7.88 9.08
CA LEU A 335 12.49 -8.84 8.84
C LEU A 335 11.34 -8.14 8.14
N TRP A 336 10.93 -8.65 6.99
CA TRP A 336 9.73 -8.20 6.29
C TRP A 336 8.72 -9.32 6.19
N VAL A 337 7.43 -9.00 6.20
CA VAL A 337 6.36 -9.99 6.20
C VAL A 337 5.23 -9.59 5.26
N THR A 338 4.67 -10.57 4.55
CA THR A 338 3.46 -10.36 3.75
C THR A 338 2.21 -10.34 4.64
N THR A 339 1.12 -9.79 4.12
CA THR A 339 -0.22 -10.11 4.65
C THR A 339 -0.58 -11.57 4.38
N GLU A 340 -1.78 -11.97 4.78
CA GLU A 340 -2.38 -13.22 4.33
C GLU A 340 -2.42 -13.25 2.79
N LEU A 341 -1.81 -14.28 2.21
CA LEU A 341 -1.73 -14.54 0.79
C LEU A 341 -2.75 -15.60 0.38
N PRO A 342 -3.27 -15.57 -0.86
CA PRO A 342 -4.09 -16.66 -1.36
C PRO A 342 -3.29 -17.95 -1.46
N VAL A 343 -3.90 -19.08 -1.08
CA VAL A 343 -3.28 -20.40 -1.15
C VAL A 343 -3.75 -21.13 -2.39
N ALA A 344 -3.21 -20.73 -3.54
CA ALA A 344 -3.00 -21.71 -4.59
C ALA A 344 -2.02 -22.76 -4.04
N HIS A 345 -2.35 -24.04 -4.16
CA HIS A 345 -1.51 -25.12 -3.65
C HIS A 345 -0.80 -25.83 -4.80
N PRO A 346 0.54 -25.99 -4.76
CA PRO A 346 1.44 -25.45 -3.74
C PRO A 346 1.57 -23.92 -3.82
N LEU A 347 1.91 -23.25 -2.71
CA LEU A 347 2.15 -21.81 -2.72
C LEU A 347 3.46 -21.56 -3.46
N THR A 348 3.36 -21.01 -4.67
CA THR A 348 4.52 -20.68 -5.52
C THR A 348 4.72 -19.19 -5.59
N PHE A 349 5.94 -18.72 -5.29
CA PHE A 349 6.23 -17.30 -5.20
C PHE A 349 7.65 -16.92 -5.63
N ARG A 350 7.86 -15.63 -5.84
CA ARG A 350 9.16 -14.97 -6.10
C ARG A 350 9.31 -13.79 -5.16
N LEU A 351 10.53 -13.49 -4.76
CA LEU A 351 10.84 -12.31 -3.96
C LEU A 351 11.07 -11.13 -4.91
N CYS A 352 10.59 -9.96 -4.53
CA CYS A 352 10.68 -8.77 -5.36
C CYS A 352 11.11 -7.58 -4.50
N TYR A 353 11.88 -6.69 -5.10
CA TYR A 353 12.09 -5.37 -4.52
C TYR A 353 12.29 -4.30 -5.58
N GLU A 354 12.04 -3.06 -5.16
CA GLU A 354 12.27 -1.87 -5.96
C GLU A 354 13.16 -0.92 -5.15
N VAL A 355 14.22 -0.42 -5.77
CA VAL A 355 15.14 0.58 -5.22
C VAL A 355 15.47 1.56 -6.33
N ASP A 356 15.44 2.86 -6.06
CA ASP A 356 15.68 3.92 -7.06
C ASP A 356 14.80 3.81 -8.32
N GLY A 357 13.60 3.24 -8.19
CA GLY A 357 12.65 3.01 -9.30
C GLY A 357 12.99 1.80 -10.19
N GLU A 358 14.08 1.09 -9.90
CA GLU A 358 14.47 -0.14 -10.59
C GLU A 358 13.94 -1.36 -9.84
N ARG A 359 13.31 -2.28 -10.58
CA ARG A 359 12.70 -3.48 -10.03
C ARG A 359 13.58 -4.70 -10.20
N TYR A 360 13.73 -5.46 -9.12
CA TYR A 360 14.53 -6.68 -9.03
C TYR A 360 13.65 -7.86 -8.61
N ILE A 361 13.93 -9.04 -9.18
CA ILE A 361 13.20 -10.27 -8.90
C ILE A 361 14.22 -11.36 -8.56
N ASP A 362 14.08 -11.95 -7.37
CA ASP A 362 14.73 -13.20 -7.01
C ASP A 362 13.74 -14.36 -7.16
N ASN A 363 14.02 -15.20 -8.17
CA ASN A 363 13.24 -16.38 -8.49
C ASN A 363 13.95 -17.68 -8.10
N ASN A 364 14.83 -17.65 -7.09
CA ASN A 364 15.51 -18.84 -6.56
C ASN A 364 16.26 -19.60 -7.67
N HIS A 365 17.15 -18.92 -8.40
CA HIS A 365 17.86 -19.48 -9.54
C HIS A 365 16.93 -20.13 -10.60
N GLN A 366 15.86 -19.42 -10.96
CA GLN A 366 14.83 -19.86 -11.92
C GLN A 366 13.97 -21.07 -11.48
N ARG A 367 14.01 -21.45 -10.20
CA ARG A 367 13.22 -22.56 -9.66
C ARG A 367 11.89 -22.13 -9.03
N ASP A 368 11.74 -20.83 -8.77
CA ASP A 368 10.72 -20.27 -7.91
C ASP A 368 10.78 -20.85 -6.47
N TYR A 369 10.15 -20.18 -5.51
CA TYR A 369 9.95 -20.73 -4.18
C TYR A 369 8.63 -21.49 -4.12
N VAL A 370 8.63 -22.67 -3.49
CA VAL A 370 7.45 -23.55 -3.45
C VAL A 370 7.24 -24.08 -2.04
N VAL A 371 6.13 -23.70 -1.40
CA VAL A 371 5.70 -24.30 -0.12
C VAL A 371 4.71 -25.41 -0.43
N ALA A 372 5.23 -26.63 -0.51
CA ALA A 372 4.42 -27.82 -0.78
C ALA A 372 3.70 -28.33 0.46
N LYS A 373 4.30 -28.29 1.66
CA LYS A 373 3.63 -28.67 2.92
C LYS A 373 4.21 -27.90 4.10
N GLY A 374 3.35 -27.34 4.94
CA GLY A 374 3.74 -26.75 6.23
C GLY A 374 4.58 -25.47 6.09
N LEU A 375 5.90 -25.64 6.02
CA LEU A 375 6.90 -24.58 6.14
C LEU A 375 8.02 -24.78 5.10
N LEU A 376 8.47 -23.70 4.47
CA LEU A 376 9.71 -23.63 3.72
C LEU A 376 10.68 -22.73 4.48
N LEU A 377 11.84 -23.23 4.89
CA LEU A 377 12.89 -22.43 5.53
C LEU A 377 13.78 -21.75 4.50
N GLY A 378 14.24 -20.56 4.86
CA GLY A 378 15.34 -19.88 4.19
C GLY A 378 16.69 -20.53 4.44
N GLU A 379 17.77 -19.75 4.28
CA GLU A 379 19.13 -20.23 4.54
C GLU A 379 19.46 -20.38 6.04
N THR A 380 18.67 -19.75 6.91
CA THR A 380 18.89 -19.72 8.36
C THR A 380 18.91 -21.12 9.00
N GLU A 381 19.81 -21.30 9.97
CA GLU A 381 19.98 -22.56 10.70
C GLU A 381 18.73 -22.93 11.51
N TYR A 382 18.06 -21.92 12.05
CA TYR A 382 16.77 -22.04 12.70
C TYR A 382 15.99 -20.73 12.66
N ILE A 383 14.69 -20.83 12.89
CA ILE A 383 13.78 -19.70 13.09
C ILE A 383 12.95 -19.92 14.35
N VAL A 384 12.60 -18.83 15.02
CA VAL A 384 11.58 -18.84 16.08
C VAL A 384 10.26 -18.40 15.45
N ARG A 385 9.35 -19.35 15.29
CA ARG A 385 8.05 -19.18 14.63
C ARG A 385 7.02 -18.53 15.55
N THR A 386 7.14 -18.81 16.83
CA THR A 386 6.25 -18.31 17.87
C THR A 386 7.07 -18.09 19.13
N CYS A 387 6.89 -16.94 19.76
CA CYS A 387 7.52 -16.58 21.02
C CYS A 387 6.56 -15.64 21.77
N GLN A 388 5.63 -16.23 22.50
CA GLN A 388 4.51 -15.49 23.08
C GLN A 388 4.26 -15.89 24.53
N LEU A 389 3.90 -14.90 25.33
CA LEU A 389 3.45 -15.08 26.70
C LEU A 389 1.93 -14.98 26.71
N ILE A 390 1.25 -16.04 27.16
CA ILE A 390 -0.21 -16.08 27.27
C ILE A 390 -0.56 -16.00 28.76
N GLN A 391 -1.49 -15.11 29.12
CA GLN A 391 -1.97 -15.00 30.49
C GLN A 391 -3.28 -15.78 30.65
N PHE A 392 -3.33 -16.65 31.65
CA PHE A 392 -4.54 -17.33 32.08
C PHE A 392 -4.71 -17.13 33.59
N GLY A 393 -5.65 -16.27 33.98
CA GLY A 393 -5.81 -15.85 35.37
C GLY A 393 -4.59 -15.07 35.87
N GLU A 394 -4.00 -15.50 36.99
CA GLU A 394 -2.80 -14.91 37.58
C GLU A 394 -1.49 -15.53 37.05
N GLN A 395 -1.56 -16.59 36.26
CA GLN A 395 -0.40 -17.30 35.73
C GLN A 395 -0.12 -16.93 34.27
N TYR A 396 1.16 -16.91 33.92
CA TYR A 396 1.60 -16.80 32.54
C TYR A 396 2.09 -18.16 32.03
N THR A 397 1.91 -18.40 30.74
CA THR A 397 2.51 -19.54 30.04
C THR A 397 3.30 -19.00 28.86
N LEU A 398 4.61 -19.24 28.86
CA LEU A 398 5.48 -18.96 27.72
C LEU A 398 5.37 -20.10 26.72
N PHE A 399 4.99 -19.76 25.49
CA PHE A 399 4.91 -20.69 24.38
C PHE A 399 5.91 -20.29 23.29
N ILE A 400 6.82 -21.23 22.98
CA ILE A 400 7.84 -21.05 21.96
C ILE A 400 7.74 -22.19 20.97
N GLU A 401 7.75 -21.86 19.68
CA GLU A 401 7.98 -22.81 18.59
C GLU A 401 9.18 -22.41 17.77
N LEU A 402 10.10 -23.35 17.57
CA LEU A 402 11.32 -23.18 16.80
C LEU A 402 11.37 -24.24 15.70
N ALA A 403 11.76 -23.85 14.49
CA ALA A 403 12.05 -24.78 13.41
C ALA A 403 13.53 -24.70 13.05
N CYS A 404 14.22 -25.84 13.00
CA CYS A 404 15.66 -25.93 12.81
C CYS A 404 15.98 -26.86 11.64
N ARG A 405 16.84 -26.42 10.71
CA ARG A 405 17.27 -27.23 9.55
C ARG A 405 18.49 -28.11 9.83
N LEU A 406 19.17 -27.90 10.97
CA LEU A 406 20.38 -28.64 11.31
C LEU A 406 20.02 -30.07 11.75
N ASN A 407 20.31 -31.04 10.89
CA ASN A 407 19.92 -32.44 11.10
C ASN A 407 20.62 -33.13 12.29
N HIS A 408 21.75 -32.59 12.75
CA HIS A 408 22.57 -33.16 13.82
C HIS A 408 22.21 -32.60 15.21
N VAL A 409 21.27 -31.64 15.30
CA VAL A 409 20.87 -31.06 16.59
C VAL A 409 20.04 -32.08 17.37
N ALA A 410 20.55 -32.43 18.55
CA ALA A 410 19.95 -33.40 19.47
C ALA A 410 19.24 -32.71 20.65
N ASN A 411 19.66 -31.50 21.02
CA ASN A 411 19.08 -30.75 22.12
C ASN A 411 19.04 -29.24 21.82
N ILE A 412 17.98 -28.57 22.27
CA ILE A 412 17.85 -27.11 22.22
C ILE A 412 17.50 -26.60 23.60
N GLU A 413 18.35 -25.70 24.11
CA GLU A 413 18.18 -25.03 25.38
C GLU A 413 17.69 -23.60 25.18
N CYS A 414 16.69 -23.19 25.96
CA CYS A 414 16.14 -21.84 26.00
C CYS A 414 16.51 -21.17 27.33
N PHE A 415 17.12 -19.99 27.27
CA PHE A 415 17.41 -19.16 28.43
C PHE A 415 16.47 -17.95 28.40
N ILE A 416 15.90 -17.58 29.54
CA ILE A 416 14.86 -16.55 29.64
C ILE A 416 15.42 -15.36 30.43
N ASP A 417 15.25 -14.16 29.88
CA ASP A 417 15.83 -12.92 30.41
C ASP A 417 17.32 -13.09 30.75
N ASP A 418 17.74 -12.67 31.94
CA ASP A 418 19.12 -12.81 32.43
C ASP A 418 19.28 -14.03 33.36
N ASP A 419 18.32 -14.95 33.36
CA ASP A 419 18.40 -16.19 34.15
C ASP A 419 19.49 -17.11 33.59
N PRO A 420 20.49 -17.53 34.40
CA PRO A 420 21.50 -18.48 33.95
C PRO A 420 20.93 -19.89 33.71
N ALA A 421 19.78 -20.24 34.28
CA ALA A 421 19.14 -21.53 34.08
C ALA A 421 18.56 -21.66 32.66
N SER A 422 18.72 -22.84 32.08
CA SER A 422 18.14 -23.17 30.78
C SER A 422 16.94 -24.12 30.89
N HIS A 423 16.07 -24.05 29.88
CA HIS A 423 14.92 -24.91 29.71
C HIS A 423 15.04 -25.70 28.41
N ILE A 424 14.94 -27.03 28.51
CA ILE A 424 15.05 -27.92 27.35
C ILE A 424 13.77 -27.88 26.53
N MET A 425 13.91 -27.67 25.22
CA MET A 425 12.79 -27.74 24.28
C MET A 425 12.51 -29.19 23.88
N SER A 426 11.24 -29.52 23.64
CA SER A 426 10.81 -30.83 23.18
C SER A 426 10.70 -30.87 21.65
N ARG A 427 11.26 -31.88 21.00
CA ARG A 427 11.11 -32.08 19.56
C ARG A 427 9.71 -32.63 19.24
N THR A 428 8.95 -31.91 18.42
CA THR A 428 7.55 -32.24 18.09
C THR A 428 7.36 -32.73 16.66
N LEU A 429 8.25 -32.35 15.74
CA LEU A 429 8.23 -32.81 14.36
C LEU A 429 9.64 -33.06 13.86
N ALA A 430 9.81 -34.08 13.03
CA ALA A 430 11.02 -34.32 12.25
C ALA A 430 10.62 -34.57 10.80
N SER A 431 11.07 -33.70 9.89
CA SER A 431 11.01 -33.93 8.45
C SER A 431 12.42 -34.11 7.89
N SER A 432 12.52 -34.42 6.60
CA SER A 432 13.80 -34.44 5.88
C SER A 432 14.43 -33.05 5.71
N GLU A 433 13.65 -31.98 5.91
CA GLU A 433 14.06 -30.59 5.66
C GLU A 433 14.31 -29.80 6.96
N TYR A 434 13.55 -30.09 8.02
CA TYR A 434 13.67 -29.40 9.31
C TYR A 434 13.06 -30.21 10.48
N GLY A 435 13.48 -29.90 11.70
CA GLY A 435 12.84 -30.34 12.95
C GLY A 435 12.08 -29.19 13.63
N CYS A 436 10.89 -29.46 14.16
CA CYS A 436 10.19 -28.52 15.05
C CYS A 436 10.45 -28.85 16.52
N TRP A 437 10.63 -27.81 17.31
CA TRP A 437 10.87 -27.85 18.74
C TRP A 437 9.93 -26.89 19.44
N THR A 438 9.40 -27.30 20.59
CA THR A 438 8.45 -26.49 21.36
C THR A 438 8.86 -26.40 22.81
N LEU A 439 8.66 -25.23 23.41
CA LEU A 439 8.71 -25.03 24.85
C LEU A 439 7.37 -24.48 25.31
N GLN A 440 6.77 -25.12 26.31
CA GLN A 440 5.61 -24.61 27.03
C GLN A 440 5.99 -24.57 28.51
N LEU A 441 6.16 -23.36 29.04
CA LEU A 441 6.67 -23.16 30.40
C LEU A 441 5.71 -22.26 31.20
N PRO A 442 5.18 -22.71 32.35
CA PRO A 442 4.45 -21.85 33.27
C PRO A 442 5.42 -20.86 33.94
N ILE A 443 5.07 -19.58 33.99
CA ILE A 443 5.89 -18.53 34.58
C ILE A 443 5.02 -17.66 35.49
N ASN A 444 5.56 -17.30 36.66
CA ASN A 444 4.86 -16.52 37.67
C ASN A 444 4.99 -15.00 37.46
N GLN A 445 5.79 -14.57 36.49
CA GLN A 445 6.04 -13.17 36.20
C GLN A 445 6.16 -12.93 34.69
N LYS A 446 5.99 -11.67 34.28
CA LYS A 446 6.24 -11.29 32.89
C LYS A 446 7.73 -11.40 32.59
N VAL A 447 8.02 -12.04 31.46
CA VAL A 447 9.37 -12.20 30.91
C VAL A 447 9.48 -11.42 29.62
N LYS A 448 10.66 -10.90 29.31
CA LYS A 448 10.83 -9.93 28.22
C LYS A 448 11.50 -10.56 27.00
N GLN A 449 12.46 -11.44 27.22
CA GLN A 449 13.29 -11.96 26.15
C GLN A 449 13.75 -13.40 26.39
N CYS A 450 14.17 -14.07 25.34
CA CYS A 450 14.81 -15.37 25.44
C CYS A 450 15.94 -15.54 24.40
N ARG A 451 16.86 -16.46 24.67
CA ARG A 451 17.95 -16.85 23.74
C ARG A 451 18.08 -18.38 23.70
N PHE A 452 18.64 -18.90 22.61
CA PHE A 452 18.71 -20.34 22.37
C PHE A 452 20.16 -20.81 22.20
N ARG A 453 20.43 -22.04 22.63
CA ARG A 453 21.66 -22.78 22.30
C ARG A 453 21.32 -24.17 21.80
N LEU A 454 21.97 -24.58 20.72
CA LEU A 454 21.70 -25.83 20.01
C LEU A 454 22.91 -26.74 20.16
N TYR A 455 22.66 -27.99 20.57
CA TYR A 455 23.70 -28.97 20.85
C TYR A 455 23.54 -30.21 19.99
N ASP A 456 24.65 -30.78 19.52
CA ASP A 456 24.67 -32.12 18.92
C ASP A 456 24.58 -33.22 19.99
N SER A 457 24.54 -34.48 19.56
CA SER A 457 24.54 -35.64 20.46
C SER A 457 25.81 -35.80 21.30
N SER A 458 26.90 -35.12 20.93
CA SER A 458 28.18 -35.13 21.63
C SER A 458 28.30 -33.99 22.65
N GLY A 459 27.30 -33.11 22.74
CA GLY A 459 27.29 -31.94 23.62
C GLY A 459 28.05 -30.74 23.05
N ASN A 460 28.45 -30.76 21.78
CA ASN A 460 29.08 -29.60 21.15
C ASN A 460 28.00 -28.60 20.71
N GLU A 461 28.21 -27.33 21.03
CA GLU A 461 27.35 -26.24 20.56
C GLU A 461 27.51 -26.05 19.04
N GLN A 462 26.40 -26.13 18.31
CA GLN A 462 26.39 -26.18 16.86
C GLN A 462 26.15 -24.82 16.21
N ALA A 463 25.40 -23.94 16.90
CA ALA A 463 25.02 -22.66 16.34
C ALA A 463 26.10 -21.60 16.62
N LYS A 464 26.60 -20.97 15.55
CA LYS A 464 27.46 -19.78 15.63
C LYS A 464 26.59 -18.53 15.43
N GLU A 465 26.72 -17.55 16.32
CA GLU A 465 26.14 -16.18 16.35
C GLU A 465 25.28 -15.71 15.15
N HIS A 466 24.20 -16.39 14.77
CA HIS A 466 23.39 -16.01 13.61
C HIS A 466 21.94 -15.78 14.03
N TYR A 467 21.59 -14.50 14.07
CA TYR A 467 20.24 -13.92 14.18
C TYR A 467 19.51 -14.10 15.52
N PRO A 468 18.69 -13.10 15.88
CA PRO A 468 18.97 -12.15 16.97
C PRO A 468 19.47 -12.81 18.26
N VAL A 469 20.47 -12.18 18.90
CA VAL A 469 21.06 -12.61 20.19
C VAL A 469 19.98 -12.85 21.25
N GLN A 470 18.89 -12.10 21.19
CA GLN A 470 17.72 -12.20 22.05
C GLN A 470 16.44 -12.01 21.23
N TYR A 471 15.47 -12.89 21.45
CA TYR A 471 14.12 -12.78 20.91
C TYR A 471 13.23 -12.07 21.92
N THR A 472 12.51 -11.03 21.48
CA THR A 472 11.52 -10.37 22.33
C THR A 472 10.28 -11.25 22.44
N ILE A 473 9.80 -11.43 23.67
CA ILE A 473 8.60 -12.20 23.97
C ILE A 473 7.38 -11.30 23.78
N VAL A 474 6.48 -11.70 22.88
CA VAL A 474 5.21 -11.01 22.65
C VAL A 474 4.37 -11.10 23.92
N GLN A 475 4.07 -9.94 24.51
CA GLN A 475 3.29 -9.84 25.73
C GLN A 475 1.80 -10.06 25.46
N PRO A 476 1.03 -10.60 26.41
CA PRO A 476 -0.41 -10.71 26.27
C PRO A 476 -1.02 -9.32 26.14
N LEU A 477 -2.04 -9.19 25.28
CA LEU A 477 -2.87 -8.00 25.19
C LEU A 477 -3.54 -7.81 26.56
N THR A 478 -3.25 -6.68 27.22
CA THR A 478 -3.81 -6.29 28.51
C THR A 478 -5.28 -5.92 28.42
#